data_AF-A0A2G6QY91-F1
#
_entry.id   AF-A0A2G6QY91-F1
#
_cell.length_a   1.000
_cell.length_b   1.000
_cell.length_c   1.000
_cell.angle_alpha   90.00
_cell.angle_beta   90.00
_cell.angle_gamma   90.00
#
_symmetry.space_group_name_H-M   'P 1'
#
loop_
_entity.id
_entity.type
_entity.pdbx_description
1 polymer ?
#
loop_
_entity_poly.entity_id
_entity_poly.type
_entity_poly.pdbx_seq_one_letter_code
_entity_poly.pdbx_strand_id
1 'polypeptide(L)'
;MLTVLSAGIDGGAGAGVMFELDSTADTASILLSGGWTVLTGINVMLFSLLHNPCSTTIYTIYKETNSWKWTMLSTFIPLVMGFAVTFFVAQIWYLIF
;
A
#
# COMPACT_ATOMS: atom_id res chain seq x y z
N MET A 1 11.93 -6.18 -5.54
CA MET A 1 10.48 -5.88 -5.39
C MET A 1 9.83 -6.92 -4.46
N LEU A 2 8.91 -6.55 -3.56
CA LEU A 2 8.27 -7.49 -2.62
C LEU A 2 7.60 -8.68 -3.33
N THR A 3 6.91 -8.42 -4.45
CA THR A 3 6.25 -9.45 -5.28
C THR A 3 7.21 -10.56 -5.74
N VAL A 4 8.44 -10.19 -6.08
CA VAL A 4 9.48 -11.14 -6.54
C VAL A 4 9.94 -12.04 -5.41
N LEU A 5 10.15 -11.46 -4.22
CA LEU A 5 10.50 -12.21 -3.01
C LEU A 5 9.37 -13.15 -2.59
N SER A 6 8.12 -12.67 -2.59
CA SER A 6 6.96 -13.45 -2.12
C SER A 6 6.53 -14.54 -3.11
N ALA A 7 6.67 -14.29 -4.42
CA ALA A 7 6.33 -15.25 -5.46
C ALA A 7 7.48 -16.22 -5.80
N GLY A 8 8.66 -16.04 -5.20
CA GLY A 8 9.82 -16.89 -5.45
C GLY A 8 10.33 -16.81 -6.90
N ILE A 9 10.18 -15.66 -7.54
CA ILE A 9 10.60 -15.44 -8.92
C ILE A 9 12.11 -15.15 -8.91
N ASP A 10 12.90 -15.93 -9.66
CA ASP A 10 14.31 -15.62 -9.91
C ASP A 10 14.39 -14.40 -10.85
N GLY A 11 14.60 -13.22 -10.27
CA GLY A 11 14.73 -11.96 -11.01
C GLY A 11 15.24 -10.81 -10.16
N GLY A 12 16.06 -9.93 -10.76
CA GLY A 12 16.56 -8.70 -10.13
C GLY A 12 17.95 -8.77 -9.51
N ALA A 13 18.28 -7.76 -8.70
CA ALA A 13 19.61 -7.54 -8.12
C ALA A 13 19.94 -8.38 -6.87
N GLY A 14 19.03 -9.26 -6.43
CA GLY A 14 19.17 -10.09 -5.23
C GLY A 14 17.92 -10.10 -4.34
N ALA A 15 17.81 -11.11 -3.48
CA ALA A 15 16.68 -11.28 -2.56
C ALA A 15 16.55 -10.08 -1.62
N GLY A 16 15.37 -9.44 -1.60
CA GLY A 16 15.08 -8.30 -0.73
C GLY A 16 15.66 -6.95 -1.20
N VAL A 17 16.37 -6.91 -2.32
CA VAL A 17 16.88 -5.66 -2.90
C VAL A 17 15.79 -4.99 -3.73
N MET A 18 15.62 -3.68 -3.56
CA MET A 18 14.78 -2.89 -4.44
C MET A 18 15.53 -2.63 -5.74
N PHE A 19 14.91 -2.98 -6.85
CA PHE A 19 15.43 -2.80 -8.20
C PHE A 19 14.28 -2.38 -9.10
N GLU A 20 14.63 -1.72 -10.19
CA GLU A 20 13.70 -1.28 -11.22
C GLU A 20 14.06 -1.98 -12.53
N LEU A 21 13.06 -2.25 -13.35
CA LEU A 21 13.24 -2.89 -14.66
C LEU A 21 13.27 -1.80 -15.73
N ASP A 22 14.06 -2.01 -16.78
CA ASP A 22 14.18 -1.05 -17.87
C ASP A 22 12.88 -0.86 -18.68
N SER A 23 11.91 -1.78 -18.52
CA SER A 23 10.63 -1.77 -19.24
C SER A 23 9.43 -1.87 -18.29
N THR A 24 8.41 -1.07 -18.59
CA THR A 24 7.10 -1.14 -17.92
C THR A 24 6.38 -2.45 -18.21
N ALA A 25 6.60 -3.06 -19.38
CA ALA A 25 6.04 -4.36 -19.74
C ALA A 25 6.61 -5.50 -18.89
N ASP A 26 7.92 -5.43 -18.57
CA ASP A 26 8.57 -6.39 -17.70
C ASP A 26 8.09 -6.25 -16.26
N THR A 27 7.85 -5.01 -15.81
CA THR A 27 7.23 -4.76 -14.50
C THR A 27 5.81 -5.33 -14.43
N ALA A 28 5.02 -5.15 -15.50
CA ALA A 28 3.66 -5.68 -15.58
C ALA A 28 3.65 -7.22 -15.56
N SER A 29 4.57 -7.88 -16.25
CA SER A 29 4.65 -9.36 -16.27
C SER A 29 4.98 -9.95 -14.90
N ILE A 30 5.87 -9.30 -14.13
CA ILE A 30 6.17 -9.69 -12.75
C ILE A 30 4.95 -9.50 -11.83
N LEU A 31 4.23 -8.38 -11.96
CA LEU A 31 3.04 -8.15 -11.14
C LEU A 31 1.94 -9.17 -11.46
N LEU A 32 1.66 -9.41 -12.74
CA LEU A 32 0.66 -10.38 -13.17
C LEU A 32 1.02 -11.81 -12.74
N SER A 33 2.28 -12.22 -12.88
CA SER A 33 2.75 -13.53 -12.39
C SER A 33 2.68 -13.65 -10.86
N GLY A 34 2.82 -12.54 -10.14
CA GLY A 34 2.57 -12.44 -8.71
C GLY A 34 1.09 -12.36 -8.31
N GLY A 35 0.14 -12.57 -9.24
CA GLY A 35 -1.30 -12.59 -8.96
C GLY A 35 -1.93 -11.21 -8.79
N TRP A 36 -1.25 -10.13 -9.18
CA TRP A 36 -1.84 -8.80 -9.12
C TRP A 36 -2.96 -8.65 -10.15
N THR A 37 -4.09 -8.13 -9.69
CA THR A 37 -5.17 -7.67 -10.57
C THR A 37 -5.16 -6.16 -10.67
N VAL A 38 -5.86 -5.61 -11.66
CA VAL A 38 -6.09 -4.15 -11.76
C VAL A 38 -6.75 -3.62 -10.48
N LEU A 39 -7.70 -4.37 -9.92
CA LEU A 39 -8.36 -4.03 -8.66
C LEU A 39 -7.35 -3.96 -7.50
N THR A 40 -6.44 -4.92 -7.40
CA THR A 40 -5.37 -4.92 -6.39
C THR A 40 -4.46 -3.70 -6.56
N GLY A 41 -4.03 -3.41 -7.79
CA GLY A 41 -3.19 -2.25 -8.09
C GLY A 41 -3.83 -0.92 -7.67
N ILE A 42 -5.09 -0.71 -8.06
CA ILE A 42 -5.86 0.50 -7.69
C ILE A 42 -6.01 0.61 -6.17
N ASN A 43 -6.39 -0.48 -5.50
CA ASN A 43 -6.56 -0.47 -4.04
C ASN A 43 -5.25 -0.20 -3.29
N VAL A 44 -4.11 -0.72 -3.76
CA VAL A 44 -2.80 -0.44 -3.16
C VAL A 44 -2.41 1.03 -3.33
N MET A 45 -2.66 1.61 -4.51
CA MET A 45 -2.40 3.04 -4.75
C MET A 45 -3.26 3.93 -3.84
N LEU A 46 -4.57 3.65 -3.74
CA LEU A 46 -5.51 4.39 -2.90
C LEU A 46 -5.16 4.25 -1.42
N PHE A 47 -4.90 3.03 -0.96
CA PHE A 47 -4.48 2.79 0.42
C PHE A 47 -3.23 3.61 0.71
N SER A 48 -2.19 3.51 -0.12
CA SER A 48 -0.91 4.24 0.04
C SER A 48 -1.07 5.74 0.21
N LEU A 49 -2.01 6.36 -0.51
CA LEU A 49 -2.31 7.78 -0.39
C LEU A 49 -3.00 8.15 0.93
N LEU A 50 -3.83 7.27 1.48
CA LEU A 50 -4.71 7.58 2.60
C LEU A 50 -4.19 7.11 3.97
N HIS A 51 -3.48 5.99 4.02
CA HIS A 51 -3.28 5.25 5.27
C HIS A 51 -2.06 5.64 6.08
N ASN A 52 -1.10 6.39 5.54
CA ASN A 52 0.31 6.32 5.99
C ASN A 52 0.72 7.48 6.92
N PRO A 53 0.39 7.45 8.23
CA PRO A 53 1.12 8.23 9.19
C PRO A 53 2.43 7.49 9.48
N CYS A 54 3.55 8.06 9.03
CA CYS A 54 4.86 7.59 9.46
C CYS A 54 5.05 7.83 10.97
N SER A 55 5.85 6.99 11.63
CA SER A 55 6.07 7.06 13.08
C SER A 55 6.58 8.43 13.54
N THR A 56 7.31 9.14 12.69
CA THR A 56 7.80 10.51 12.93
C THR A 56 6.67 11.53 13.00
N THR A 57 5.64 11.41 12.15
CA THR A 57 4.43 12.26 12.20
C THR A 57 3.66 12.01 13.48
N ILE A 58 3.44 10.74 13.84
CA ILE A 58 2.73 10.35 15.08
C ILE A 58 3.48 10.91 16.30
N TYR A 59 4.80 10.74 16.33
CA TYR A 59 5.65 11.24 17.40
C TYR A 59 5.61 12.77 17.53
N THR A 60 5.63 13.48 16.40
CA THR A 60 5.50 14.95 16.39
C THR A 60 4.17 15.41 16.97
N ILE A 61 3.05 14.78 16.55
CA ILE A 61 1.72 15.10 17.09
C ILE A 61 1.69 14.91 18.60
N TYR A 62 2.25 13.80 19.10
CA TYR A 62 2.30 13.56 20.54
C TYR A 62 3.13 14.62 21.27
N LYS A 63 4.30 14.99 20.73
CA LYS A 63 5.19 15.97 21.36
C LYS A 63 4.56 17.37 21.42
N GLU A 64 3.92 17.81 20.34
CA GLU A 64 3.33 19.15 20.24
C GLU A 64 2.00 19.27 20.98
N THR A 65 1.20 18.19 21.02
CA THR A 65 -0.12 18.22 21.70
C THR A 65 -0.08 17.72 23.14
N ASN A 66 0.95 16.98 23.52
CA ASN A 66 1.07 16.23 24.78
C ASN A 66 -0.17 15.36 25.09
N SER A 67 -0.90 14.91 24.06
CA SER A 67 -2.21 14.27 24.22
C SER A 67 -2.32 12.95 23.50
N TRP A 68 -2.35 11.87 24.27
CA TRP A 68 -2.56 10.51 23.76
C TRP A 68 -3.89 10.34 23.01
N LYS A 69 -4.94 11.06 23.44
CA LYS A 69 -6.26 11.00 22.77
C LYS A 69 -6.15 11.52 21.33
N TRP A 70 -5.48 12.67 21.14
CA TRP A 70 -5.31 13.28 19.83
C TRP A 70 -4.33 12.51 18.94
N THR A 71 -3.25 11.96 19.51
CA THR A 71 -2.30 11.11 18.78
C THR A 71 -2.95 9.83 18.26
N MET A 72 -3.77 9.15 19.08
CA MET A 72 -4.49 7.96 18.62
C MET A 72 -5.50 8.33 17.54
N LEU A 73 -6.28 9.40 17.75
CA LEU A 73 -7.28 9.84 16.79
C LEU A 73 -6.66 10.17 15.42
N SER A 74 -5.55 10.90 15.38
CA SER A 74 -4.86 11.24 14.14
C SER A 74 -4.21 10.03 13.45
N THR A 75 -3.91 8.96 14.18
CA THR A 75 -3.36 7.72 13.63
C THR A 75 -4.48 6.83 13.06
N PHE A 76 -5.59 6.70 13.77
CA PHE A 76 -6.67 5.78 13.38
C PHE A 76 -7.60 6.36 12.30
N ILE A 77 -7.85 7.67 12.28
CA ILE A 77 -8.73 8.27 11.24
C ILE A 77 -8.23 7.95 9.81
N PRO A 78 -6.96 8.22 9.44
CA PRO A 78 -6.47 7.94 8.08
C PRO A 78 -6.52 6.46 7.74
N LEU A 79 -6.21 5.60 8.71
CA LEU A 79 -6.26 4.14 8.55
C LEU A 79 -7.68 3.65 8.27
N VAL A 80 -8.66 4.10 9.06
CA VAL A 80 -10.08 3.78 8.85
C VAL A 80 -10.56 4.28 7.49
N MET A 81 -10.16 5.49 7.08
CA MET A 81 -10.49 6.01 5.76
C MET A 81 -9.88 5.18 4.62
N GLY A 82 -8.61 4.78 4.73
CA GLY A 82 -7.95 3.92 3.75
C GLY A 82 -8.66 2.57 3.59
N PHE A 83 -9.04 1.93 4.70
CA PHE A 83 -9.82 0.69 4.68
C PHE A 83 -11.23 0.90 4.10
N ALA A 84 -11.93 1.96 4.50
CA ALA A 84 -13.26 2.25 4.00
C ALA A 84 -13.27 2.45 2.47
N VAL A 85 -12.34 3.27 1.95
CA VAL A 85 -12.24 3.56 0.51
C VAL A 85 -11.93 2.29 -0.28
N THR A 86 -10.93 1.51 0.12
CA THR A 86 -10.57 0.27 -0.59
C THR A 86 -11.68 -0.77 -0.53
N PHE A 87 -12.40 -0.87 0.60
CA PHE A 87 -13.58 -1.72 0.73
C PHE A 87 -14.66 -1.32 -0.27
N PHE A 88 -15.06 -0.04 -0.33
CA PHE A 88 -16.10 0.41 -1.25
C PHE A 88 -15.69 0.25 -2.71
N VAL A 89 -14.43 0.53 -3.07
CA VAL A 89 -13.92 0.32 -4.42
C VAL A 89 -14.01 -1.15 -4.81
N ALA A 90 -13.63 -2.07 -3.93
CA ALA A 90 -13.76 -3.50 -4.18
C ALA A 90 -15.23 -3.94 -4.31
N GLN A 91 -16.11 -3.47 -3.42
CA GLN A 91 -17.55 -3.80 -3.50
C GLN A 91 -18.17 -3.29 -4.80
N ILE A 92 -17.88 -2.05 -5.20
CA ILE A 92 -18.39 -1.47 -6.45
C ILE A 92 -17.87 -2.26 -7.64
N TRP A 93 -16.59 -2.65 -7.64
CA TRP A 93 -16.01 -3.46 -8.72
C TRP A 93 -16.78 -4.77 -8.90
N TYR A 94 -17.00 -5.53 -7.83
CA TYR A 94 -17.72 -6.81 -7.89
C TYR A 94 -19.22 -6.70 -8.18
N LEU A 95 -19.82 -5.52 -7.98
CA LEU A 95 -21.22 -5.27 -8.33
C LEU A 95 -21.42 -4.90 -9.80
N ILE A 96 -20.41 -4.31 -10.43
CA ILE A 96 -20.47 -3.81 -11.82
C ILE A 96 -19.88 -4.82 -12.81
N PHE A 97 -18.83 -5.55 -12.42
CA PHE A 97 -18.07 -6.49 -13.25
C PHE A 97 -18.16 -7.91 -12.71
#